data_AF-A0A162HV95-F1
#
_entry.id   AF-A0A162HV95-F1
#
_cell.length_a   1.000
_cell.length_b   1.000
_cell.length_c   1.000
_cell.angle_alpha   90.00
_cell.angle_beta   90.00
_cell.angle_gamma   90.00
#
_symmetry.space_group_name_H-M   'P 1'
#
loop_
_entity.id
_entity.type
_entity.pdbx_description
1 polymer ?
#
loop_
_entity_poly.entity_id
_entity_poly.type
_entity_poly.pdbx_seq_one_letter_code
_entity_poly.pdbx_strand_id
1 'polypeptide(L)'
;MKISQLLALIAAILMSGCNHDFHSSSATQQPSTPSQPNKPAEPTQPASSDKAQITELTVDQVKSIAIDRVTFDAPGISALTAANVTDIKTNFGRAYVKQVSGKMVFELSSSSKLNKSAQQAKTMIDSAGERNVSSSSSKGSVIYSRLASEHNYNFKISYQVGNKQYQVLGYALPLYQKDKDTIVPRFKKLDAAGDVLAADLQVLTRDESDWSCVTDTSSDLTWQVLQANGDFAFDSTYYWGDRTLNHRDYMPASCALDKSCNTDNLVEIANEQKLCGKTDWRMPTRNEWKTVLTTEMLNDEKRQSPIDRFFFPYLDANYDEAYWTNHFTVYLNGHDGLDGDWQGSNKTVGDALVMWMGSDFAHVKMPPRSTNEPRFAMLVSGAVIPDESDNSTGEITAQLKSEINKAGDEDKNWKKRFIKNGKAGQALRDQDLEQWACTSDSFFKTVVPNTNILWQRIDKEGPLMTLEQARAYAKTVNTQTLCGRNDWRLPSESELKSLLIDSFAYDMEGISYRAGYTKSIFNDTMVGVDSYYWTSTESAYDGMINVAVAFQTEWAESNSGSTPESTFRVRLISTSQKNND
;
A
#
# COMPACT_ATOMS: atom_id res chain seq x y z
N MET A 1 52.72 3.55 -15.02
CA MET A 1 53.16 4.96 -14.91
C MET A 1 52.87 5.41 -13.49
N LYS A 2 53.93 5.74 -12.74
CA LYS A 2 53.90 6.30 -11.37
C LYS A 2 53.81 7.83 -11.43
N ILE A 3 53.46 8.43 -10.29
CA ILE A 3 53.50 9.85 -9.82
C ILE A 3 52.09 10.31 -9.45
N SER A 4 51.78 10.91 -8.29
CA SER A 4 52.49 11.08 -7.01
C SER A 4 51.49 11.55 -5.96
N GLN A 5 51.73 11.15 -4.71
CA GLN A 5 51.11 11.60 -3.46
C GLN A 5 51.12 13.14 -3.27
N LEU A 6 50.17 13.64 -2.48
CA LEU A 6 50.44 14.63 -1.43
C LEU A 6 49.50 14.42 -0.23
N LEU A 7 50.09 14.11 0.93
CA LEU A 7 49.50 14.19 2.28
C LEU A 7 49.74 15.60 2.85
N ALA A 8 48.81 16.11 3.65
CA ALA A 8 49.10 17.09 4.70
C ALA A 8 48.15 16.93 5.90
N LEU A 9 48.72 16.41 7.00
CA LEU A 9 48.23 16.51 8.38
C LEU A 9 48.37 17.95 8.87
N ILE A 10 47.39 18.50 9.60
CA ILE A 10 47.64 19.52 10.64
C ILE A 10 46.75 19.24 11.87
N ALA A 11 47.40 19.35 13.04
CA ALA A 11 46.99 18.94 14.37
C ALA A 11 46.11 19.96 15.12
N ALA A 12 45.44 19.46 16.16
CA ALA A 12 44.72 20.23 17.18
C ALA A 12 45.67 20.78 18.26
N ILE A 13 45.46 22.03 18.69
CA ILE A 13 45.98 22.58 19.96
C ILE A 13 44.94 23.55 20.56
N LEU A 14 44.48 23.23 21.77
CA LEU A 14 43.87 24.12 22.75
C LEU A 14 44.90 25.11 23.28
N MET A 15 44.54 26.38 23.50
CA MET A 15 45.11 27.21 24.57
C MET A 15 44.20 28.41 24.86
N SER A 16 44.05 28.62 26.15
CA SER A 16 43.34 29.65 26.91
C SER A 16 44.09 30.99 27.03
N GLY A 17 43.34 32.04 27.40
CA GLY A 17 43.81 33.26 28.10
C GLY A 17 43.49 34.55 27.35
N CYS A 18 43.23 35.70 27.96
CA CYS A 18 42.97 36.08 29.35
C CYS A 18 42.46 37.54 29.33
N ASN A 19 41.61 37.89 30.30
CA ASN A 19 41.18 39.24 30.67
C ASN A 19 42.27 39.99 31.45
N HIS A 20 42.21 41.34 31.44
CA HIS A 20 42.80 42.30 32.38
C HIS A 20 42.00 43.62 32.22
N ASP A 21 41.55 44.40 33.21
CA ASP A 21 42.08 44.82 34.52
C ASP A 21 40.93 45.11 35.52
N PHE A 22 40.92 44.61 36.77
CA PHE A 22 41.54 45.12 38.01
C PHE A 22 41.01 46.46 38.58
N HIS A 23 40.26 46.39 39.70
CA HIS A 23 40.75 46.89 41.00
C HIS A 23 39.93 46.37 42.20
N SER A 24 40.65 46.18 43.30
CA SER A 24 40.37 45.46 44.55
C SER A 24 39.74 46.32 45.67
N SER A 25 39.00 45.70 46.60
CA SER A 25 39.39 45.56 48.02
C SER A 25 38.35 44.82 48.89
N SER A 26 38.88 44.09 49.86
CA SER A 26 38.31 43.28 50.97
C SER A 26 37.44 44.09 51.97
N ALA A 27 36.64 43.58 52.91
CA ALA A 27 36.65 42.35 53.72
C ALA A 27 35.28 42.13 54.42
N THR A 28 35.13 40.92 54.96
CA THR A 28 34.14 40.30 55.89
C THR A 28 33.41 41.13 56.96
N GLN A 29 32.11 40.83 57.21
CA GLN A 29 31.50 40.44 58.51
C GLN A 29 29.94 40.31 58.44
N GLN A 30 29.37 39.24 59.04
CA GLN A 30 27.95 39.08 59.48
C GLN A 30 27.70 39.95 60.75
N PRO A 31 26.47 40.19 61.32
CA PRO A 31 25.10 39.73 61.00
C PRO A 31 23.96 40.80 61.23
N SER A 32 22.70 40.35 61.17
CA SER A 32 21.46 40.89 61.82
C SER A 32 20.52 41.86 61.07
N THR A 33 19.23 41.55 61.25
CA THR A 33 18.00 42.12 60.65
C THR A 33 17.72 43.57 61.06
N PRO A 34 17.12 44.38 60.16
CA PRO A 34 16.00 45.23 60.59
C PRO A 34 14.80 45.26 59.61
N SER A 35 13.62 45.04 60.20
CA SER A 35 12.28 45.60 59.92
C SER A 35 11.93 46.27 58.58
N GLN A 36 10.80 45.80 58.01
CA GLN A 36 10.01 46.40 56.92
C GLN A 36 9.62 47.87 57.14
N PRO A 37 9.32 48.58 56.05
CA PRO A 37 8.12 49.41 55.95
C PRO A 37 7.12 48.84 54.93
N ASN A 38 5.84 48.86 55.33
CA ASN A 38 4.68 48.39 54.58
C ASN A 38 4.52 49.06 53.19
N LYS A 39 4.32 48.23 52.16
CA LYS A 39 3.79 48.65 50.85
C LYS A 39 2.25 48.65 50.92
N PRO A 40 1.55 49.65 50.32
CA PRO A 40 0.11 49.82 50.49
C PRO A 40 -0.69 48.63 49.95
N ALA A 41 -1.76 48.28 50.66
CA ALA A 41 -2.74 47.28 50.27
C ALA A 41 -3.34 47.62 48.91
N GLU A 42 -3.10 46.75 47.93
CA GLU A 42 -3.86 46.68 46.69
C GLU A 42 -5.27 46.15 47.04
N PRO A 43 -6.35 46.77 46.53
CA PRO A 43 -7.70 46.41 46.92
C PRO A 43 -8.00 44.97 46.48
N THR A 44 -8.30 44.12 47.46
CA THR A 44 -8.77 42.75 47.28
C THR A 44 -10.04 42.78 46.41
N GLN A 45 -9.90 42.43 45.12
CA GLN A 45 -11.06 42.01 44.33
C GLN A 45 -11.65 40.77 45.01
N PRO A 46 -12.97 40.70 45.23
CA PRO A 46 -13.60 39.46 45.65
C PRO A 46 -13.33 38.41 44.56
N ALA A 47 -12.71 37.29 44.93
CA ALA A 47 -12.53 36.15 44.06
C ALA A 47 -13.92 35.67 43.61
N SER A 48 -14.30 35.97 42.36
CA SER A 48 -15.47 35.33 41.75
C SER A 48 -15.09 33.87 41.52
N SER A 49 -15.94 32.96 42.01
CA SER A 49 -15.79 31.52 41.87
C SER A 49 -16.23 31.03 40.48
N ASP A 50 -15.94 31.78 39.41
CA ASP A 50 -16.46 31.53 38.06
C ASP A 50 -15.47 30.78 37.15
N LYS A 51 -14.49 30.06 37.71
CA LYS A 51 -13.66 29.16 36.91
C LYS A 51 -14.41 27.84 36.70
N ALA A 52 -14.62 27.48 35.42
CA ALA A 52 -15.22 26.22 35.05
C ALA A 52 -14.44 25.04 35.68
N GLN A 53 -15.15 24.08 36.26
CA GLN A 53 -14.53 22.88 36.79
C GLN A 53 -14.11 21.99 35.61
N ILE A 54 -12.80 21.85 35.40
CA ILE A 54 -12.23 21.02 34.31
C ILE A 54 -12.02 19.60 34.83
N THR A 55 -12.36 18.59 34.02
CA THR A 55 -12.12 17.18 34.29
C THR A 55 -11.62 16.48 33.05
N GLU A 56 -10.47 15.81 33.17
CA GLU A 56 -9.90 14.96 32.13
C GLU A 56 -10.34 13.52 32.34
N LEU A 57 -10.86 12.90 31.29
CA LEU A 57 -11.27 11.50 31.29
C LEU A 57 -10.10 10.62 30.85
N THR A 58 -9.88 9.56 31.62
CA THR A 58 -9.04 8.43 31.19
C THR A 58 -9.74 7.61 30.10
N VAL A 59 -8.96 6.85 29.32
CA VAL A 59 -9.48 6.04 28.22
C VAL A 59 -10.58 5.06 28.69
N ASP A 60 -10.43 4.45 29.87
CA ASP A 60 -11.41 3.51 30.43
C ASP A 60 -12.74 4.15 30.86
N GLN A 61 -12.74 5.48 31.08
CA GLN A 61 -13.95 6.22 31.44
C GLN A 61 -14.82 6.54 30.22
N VAL A 62 -14.27 6.45 29.00
CA VAL A 62 -14.98 6.71 27.75
C VAL A 62 -15.39 5.38 27.10
N LYS A 63 -16.70 5.10 27.06
CA LYS A 63 -17.24 3.83 26.56
C LYS A 63 -17.91 3.98 25.20
N SER A 64 -17.48 3.19 24.23
CA SER A 64 -18.11 3.11 22.91
C SER A 64 -19.52 2.50 23.00
N ILE A 65 -20.50 3.15 22.37
CA ILE A 65 -21.90 2.66 22.30
C ILE A 65 -22.44 2.58 20.87
N ALA A 66 -21.75 3.20 19.90
CA ALA A 66 -21.96 3.05 18.46
C ALA A 66 -20.63 3.41 17.77
N ILE A 67 -20.51 3.11 16.47
CA ILE A 67 -19.30 3.43 15.68
C ILE A 67 -18.95 4.93 15.66
N ASP A 68 -19.93 5.79 15.94
CA ASP A 68 -19.82 7.24 15.93
C ASP A 68 -20.12 7.85 17.30
N ARG A 69 -20.30 7.04 18.36
CA ARG A 69 -20.74 7.52 19.67
C ARG A 69 -20.06 6.86 20.85
N VAL A 70 -19.66 7.70 21.79
CA VAL A 70 -19.14 7.31 23.10
C VAL A 70 -19.98 7.89 24.22
N THR A 71 -19.91 7.28 25.40
CA THR A 71 -20.61 7.72 26.61
C THR A 71 -19.70 7.66 27.82
N PHE A 72 -19.90 8.58 28.76
CA PHE A 72 -19.10 8.71 29.97
C PHE A 72 -19.89 9.45 31.06
N ASP A 73 -19.35 9.40 32.28
CA ASP A 73 -19.82 10.21 33.41
C ASP A 73 -19.23 11.60 33.34
N ALA A 74 -20.08 12.63 33.45
CA ALA A 74 -19.67 14.02 33.40
C ALA A 74 -19.94 14.70 34.77
N PRO A 75 -18.99 15.48 35.32
CA PRO A 75 -19.15 16.16 36.60
C PRO A 75 -20.45 16.96 36.72
N GLY A 76 -21.15 16.82 37.85
CA GLY A 76 -22.41 17.53 38.10
C GLY A 76 -23.64 16.96 37.36
N ILE A 77 -23.47 15.97 36.49
CA ILE A 77 -24.58 15.33 35.76
C ILE A 77 -24.93 13.98 36.41
N SER A 78 -26.23 13.78 36.62
CA SER A 78 -26.86 12.57 37.11
C SER A 78 -28.27 12.47 36.54
N ALA A 79 -28.98 11.36 36.75
CA ALA A 79 -30.37 11.24 36.32
C ALA A 79 -31.28 12.35 36.91
N LEU A 80 -30.91 12.91 38.08
CA LEU A 80 -31.65 13.99 38.74
C LEU A 80 -31.33 15.39 38.18
N THR A 81 -30.10 15.58 37.67
CA THR A 81 -29.63 16.89 37.20
C THR A 81 -29.59 17.01 35.68
N ALA A 82 -29.87 15.92 34.94
CA ALA A 82 -29.83 15.87 33.47
C ALA A 82 -30.74 16.91 32.78
N ALA A 83 -31.89 17.23 33.37
CA ALA A 83 -32.82 18.22 32.84
C ALA A 83 -32.31 19.67 33.01
N ASN A 84 -31.35 19.89 33.92
CA ASN A 84 -30.78 21.21 34.22
C ASN A 84 -29.51 21.48 33.42
N VAL A 85 -29.13 20.60 32.49
CA VAL A 85 -27.93 20.74 31.68
C VAL A 85 -28.19 21.65 30.49
N THR A 86 -27.44 22.72 30.35
CA THR A 86 -27.58 23.71 29.27
C THR A 86 -26.22 24.13 28.70
N ASP A 87 -26.25 24.93 27.63
CA ASP A 87 -25.07 25.52 26.98
C ASP A 87 -23.97 24.52 26.60
N ILE A 88 -24.36 23.33 26.12
CA ILE A 88 -23.42 22.31 25.69
C ILE A 88 -22.71 22.77 24.41
N LYS A 89 -21.40 22.97 24.50
CA LYS A 89 -20.52 23.37 23.40
C LYS A 89 -19.39 22.38 23.24
N THR A 90 -19.01 22.09 22.01
CA THR A 90 -17.93 21.14 21.69
C THR A 90 -16.92 21.77 20.73
N ASN A 91 -15.65 21.37 20.79
CA ASN A 91 -14.65 21.77 19.79
C ASN A 91 -14.91 21.12 18.41
N PHE A 92 -15.42 19.90 18.41
CA PHE A 92 -15.95 19.22 17.23
C PHE A 92 -17.02 18.21 17.66
N GLY A 93 -17.76 17.65 16.70
CA GLY A 93 -18.81 16.68 16.97
C GLY A 93 -20.03 17.31 17.63
N ARG A 94 -20.79 16.49 18.35
CA ARG A 94 -21.98 16.91 19.11
C ARG A 94 -22.02 16.20 20.44
N ALA A 95 -22.55 16.87 21.47
CA ALA A 95 -22.75 16.26 22.78
C ALA A 95 -24.18 16.50 23.28
N TYR A 96 -24.73 15.52 24.00
CA TYR A 96 -26.00 15.65 24.70
C TYR A 96 -26.05 14.72 25.92
N VAL A 97 -27.05 14.90 26.76
CA VAL A 97 -27.24 14.10 27.98
C VAL A 97 -28.45 13.19 27.81
N LYS A 98 -28.27 11.89 28.09
CA LYS A 98 -29.39 10.95 28.18
C LYS A 98 -30.17 11.23 29.47
N GLN A 99 -31.39 11.73 29.35
CA GLN A 99 -32.21 12.18 30.48
C GLN A 99 -32.43 11.10 31.54
N VAL A 100 -32.70 9.85 31.13
CA VAL A 100 -33.00 8.75 32.06
C VAL A 100 -31.76 8.31 32.84
N SER A 101 -30.59 8.22 32.20
CA SER A 101 -29.38 7.69 32.82
C SER A 101 -28.47 8.76 33.40
N GLY A 102 -28.64 10.03 33.03
CA GLY A 102 -27.72 11.11 33.38
C GLY A 102 -26.33 10.99 32.77
N LYS A 103 -26.16 10.15 31.74
CA LYS A 103 -24.87 9.97 31.06
C LYS A 103 -24.71 10.99 29.95
N MET A 104 -23.50 11.52 29.79
CA MET A 104 -23.16 12.31 28.61
C MET A 104 -22.87 11.38 27.43
N VAL A 105 -23.32 11.77 26.25
CA VAL A 105 -23.04 11.10 24.99
C VAL A 105 -22.35 12.10 24.08
N PHE A 106 -21.23 11.69 23.52
CA PHE A 106 -20.50 12.44 22.50
C PHE A 106 -20.61 11.69 21.17
N GLU A 107 -21.02 12.39 20.11
CA GLU A 107 -21.12 11.88 18.75
C GLU A 107 -20.03 12.51 17.88
N LEU A 108 -19.15 11.69 17.30
CA LEU A 108 -18.11 12.16 16.38
C LEU A 108 -18.69 12.60 15.04
N SER A 109 -19.85 12.10 14.61
CA SER A 109 -20.44 12.47 13.33
C SER A 109 -21.96 12.53 13.38
N SER A 110 -22.57 13.36 12.53
CA SER A 110 -24.02 13.30 12.28
C SER A 110 -24.34 12.25 11.21
N SER A 111 -24.63 11.02 11.66
CA SER A 111 -25.29 9.92 10.93
C SER A 111 -24.63 9.36 9.65
N SER A 112 -24.14 8.11 9.80
CA SER A 112 -24.53 6.91 9.02
C SER A 112 -24.01 6.65 7.60
N LYS A 113 -22.77 7.01 7.24
CA LYS A 113 -22.12 6.47 6.01
C LYS A 113 -20.66 6.02 6.13
N LEU A 114 -20.11 5.92 7.34
CA LEU A 114 -18.65 5.83 7.52
C LEU A 114 -18.03 4.43 7.58
N ASN A 115 -18.79 3.33 7.46
CA ASN A 115 -18.21 1.99 7.50
C ASN A 115 -18.82 1.11 6.42
N LYS A 116 -18.23 1.17 5.22
CA LYS A 116 -18.56 0.28 4.11
C LYS A 116 -17.25 -0.36 3.63
N SER A 117 -17.21 -1.69 3.61
CA SER A 117 -16.04 -2.48 3.21
C SER A 117 -15.57 -2.11 1.79
N ALA A 118 -14.33 -2.46 1.43
CA ALA A 118 -13.75 -2.24 0.10
C ALA A 118 -14.68 -2.67 -1.07
N GLN A 119 -15.52 -3.69 -0.86
CA GLN A 119 -16.52 -4.16 -1.84
C GLN A 119 -17.69 -3.19 -2.08
N GLN A 120 -17.97 -2.27 -1.15
CA GLN A 120 -19.01 -1.25 -1.27
C GLN A 120 -18.48 0.12 -1.73
N ALA A 121 -17.16 0.34 -1.72
CA ALA A 121 -16.52 1.49 -2.35
C ALA A 121 -16.72 1.47 -3.88
N LYS A 122 -16.73 0.26 -4.47
CA LYS A 122 -17.03 0.01 -5.90
C LYS A 122 -18.35 0.64 -6.35
N THR A 123 -19.42 0.51 -5.56
CA THR A 123 -20.75 1.05 -5.92
C THR A 123 -20.82 2.59 -5.88
N MET A 124 -19.91 3.26 -5.16
CA MET A 124 -19.85 4.73 -5.14
C MET A 124 -18.97 5.29 -6.26
N ILE A 125 -17.90 4.58 -6.64
CA ILE A 125 -17.00 4.97 -7.73
C ILE A 125 -17.69 4.83 -9.10
N ASP A 126 -18.48 3.75 -9.30
CA ASP A 126 -19.22 3.52 -10.55
C ASP A 126 -20.46 4.43 -10.73
N SER A 127 -20.80 5.23 -9.71
CA SER A 127 -21.97 6.13 -9.74
C SER A 127 -21.62 7.60 -10.03
N ALA A 128 -20.41 7.87 -10.56
CA ALA A 128 -20.00 9.20 -11.02
C ALA A 128 -20.62 9.53 -12.40
N GLY A 129 -21.95 9.53 -12.48
CA GLY A 129 -22.64 10.44 -13.38
C GLY A 129 -22.49 11.85 -12.77
N GLU A 130 -21.92 12.76 -13.57
CA GLU A 130 -21.80 14.20 -13.35
C GLU A 130 -22.73 14.72 -12.23
N ARG A 131 -22.19 14.92 -11.03
CA ARG A 131 -22.94 15.61 -9.96
C ARG A 131 -22.17 16.83 -9.52
N ASN A 132 -22.60 17.95 -10.12
CA ASN A 132 -22.55 19.28 -9.53
C ASN A 132 -22.79 19.19 -8.01
N VAL A 133 -21.78 19.57 -7.25
CA VAL A 133 -21.80 19.56 -5.78
C VAL A 133 -22.68 20.70 -5.30
N SER A 134 -23.98 20.44 -5.18
CA SER A 134 -24.90 21.24 -4.39
C SER A 134 -26.00 20.34 -3.82
N SER A 135 -25.78 19.82 -2.60
CA SER A 135 -26.88 19.48 -1.68
C SER A 135 -26.37 19.42 -0.24
N SER A 136 -27.18 19.94 0.67
CA SER A 136 -26.80 20.52 1.96
C SER A 136 -26.92 19.59 3.17
N SER A 137 -26.89 18.26 2.99
CA SER A 137 -27.05 17.30 4.11
C SER A 137 -25.89 16.32 4.32
N SER A 138 -24.93 16.23 3.39
CA SER A 138 -23.71 15.39 3.51
C SER A 138 -22.51 16.12 4.10
N LYS A 139 -22.53 17.46 4.16
CA LYS A 139 -21.39 18.27 4.63
C LYS A 139 -21.08 18.10 6.12
N GLY A 140 -22.07 17.81 6.97
CA GLY A 140 -21.90 17.70 8.42
C GLY A 140 -21.02 16.52 8.87
N SER A 141 -21.26 15.31 8.33
CA SER A 141 -20.50 14.10 8.70
C SER A 141 -19.06 14.12 8.19
N VAL A 142 -18.82 14.74 7.02
CA VAL A 142 -17.51 14.86 6.36
C VAL A 142 -16.58 15.79 7.15
N ILE A 143 -17.13 16.86 7.73
CA ILE A 143 -16.36 17.87 8.47
C ILE A 143 -15.83 17.30 9.80
N TYR A 144 -16.59 16.45 10.50
CA TYR A 144 -16.22 16.08 11.86
C TYR A 144 -15.09 15.06 11.97
N SER A 145 -14.93 14.09 11.06
CA SER A 145 -13.80 13.14 11.11
C SER A 145 -12.46 13.86 10.91
N ARG A 146 -12.41 14.80 9.96
CA ARG A 146 -11.24 15.64 9.73
C ARG A 146 -10.97 16.56 10.90
N LEU A 147 -11.99 17.26 11.42
CA LEU A 147 -11.83 18.10 12.61
C LEU A 147 -11.38 17.29 13.83
N ALA A 148 -11.88 16.07 13.99
CA ALA A 148 -11.44 15.17 15.05
C ALA A 148 -9.95 14.86 14.89
N SER A 149 -9.49 14.48 13.69
CA SER A 149 -8.07 14.27 13.40
C SER A 149 -7.22 15.54 13.62
N GLU A 150 -7.69 16.73 13.19
CA GLU A 150 -7.04 18.03 13.46
C GLU A 150 -6.92 18.35 14.96
N HIS A 151 -7.81 17.79 15.77
CA HIS A 151 -7.78 17.87 17.23
C HIS A 151 -7.22 16.60 17.88
N ASN A 152 -6.52 15.73 17.15
CA ASN A 152 -5.93 14.49 17.66
C ASN A 152 -6.95 13.62 18.43
N TYR A 153 -8.20 13.64 17.98
CA TYR A 153 -9.35 12.99 18.59
C TYR A 153 -9.66 13.38 20.04
N ASN A 154 -9.10 14.49 20.52
CA ASN A 154 -9.35 15.08 21.83
C ASN A 154 -10.62 15.94 21.80
N PHE A 155 -11.74 15.44 22.29
CA PHE A 155 -12.93 16.27 22.46
C PHE A 155 -12.83 17.13 23.71
N LYS A 156 -13.36 18.35 23.61
CA LYS A 156 -13.58 19.29 24.71
C LYS A 156 -15.05 19.66 24.73
N ILE A 157 -15.72 19.41 25.85
CA ILE A 157 -17.14 19.70 26.03
C ILE A 157 -17.30 20.66 27.20
N SER A 158 -17.82 21.85 26.94
CA SER A 158 -18.20 22.82 27.96
C SER A 158 -19.71 22.79 28.15
N TYR A 159 -20.20 22.82 29.38
CA TYR A 159 -21.63 22.79 29.68
C TYR A 159 -21.93 23.42 31.05
N GLN A 160 -23.21 23.71 31.29
CA GLN A 160 -23.71 24.25 32.56
C GLN A 160 -24.64 23.26 33.23
N VAL A 161 -24.58 23.18 34.56
CA VAL A 161 -25.61 22.50 35.38
C VAL A 161 -26.15 23.51 36.37
N GLY A 162 -27.36 24.00 36.15
CA GLY A 162 -27.86 25.18 36.85
C GLY A 162 -26.96 26.39 36.58
N ASN A 163 -26.36 26.97 37.63
CA ASN A 163 -25.48 28.15 37.51
C ASN A 163 -23.97 27.80 37.49
N LYS A 164 -23.61 26.51 37.54
CA LYS A 164 -22.20 26.08 37.59
C LYS A 164 -21.70 25.68 36.20
N GLN A 165 -20.51 26.16 35.85
CA GLN A 165 -19.81 25.85 34.61
C GLN A 165 -18.91 24.63 34.77
N TYR A 166 -18.95 23.73 33.80
CA TYR A 166 -18.12 22.53 33.75
C TYR A 166 -17.45 22.41 32.39
N GLN A 167 -16.30 21.75 32.37
CA GLN A 167 -15.61 21.34 31.16
C GLN A 167 -15.09 19.92 31.32
N VAL A 168 -15.32 19.10 30.31
CA VAL A 168 -14.77 17.75 30.21
C VAL A 168 -13.86 17.65 28.99
N LEU A 169 -12.70 17.04 29.20
CA LEU A 169 -11.73 16.67 28.17
C LEU A 169 -11.71 15.15 28.07
N GLY A 170 -11.68 14.61 26.86
CA GLY A 170 -11.59 13.17 26.65
C GLY A 170 -11.27 12.84 25.20
N TYR A 171 -11.31 11.55 24.86
CA TYR A 171 -10.88 11.05 23.56
C TYR A 171 -11.94 10.20 22.91
N ALA A 172 -12.04 10.26 21.59
CA ALA A 172 -12.89 9.33 20.86
C ALA A 172 -12.22 8.94 19.54
N LEU A 173 -11.55 7.79 19.52
CA LEU A 173 -10.89 7.25 18.33
C LEU A 173 -11.94 6.74 17.31
N PRO A 174 -11.58 6.66 16.01
CA PRO A 174 -12.47 6.09 15.01
C PRO A 174 -12.73 4.61 15.28
N LEU A 175 -14.00 4.20 15.17
CA LEU A 175 -14.47 2.85 15.49
C LEU A 175 -14.97 2.11 14.25
N TYR A 176 -14.89 0.79 14.30
CA TYR A 176 -15.35 -0.14 13.27
C TYR A 176 -16.30 -1.18 13.87
N GLN A 177 -17.39 -1.46 13.14
CA GLN A 177 -18.33 -2.53 13.49
C GLN A 177 -17.81 -3.84 12.90
N LYS A 178 -17.18 -4.68 13.72
CA LYS A 178 -16.55 -5.94 13.27
C LYS A 178 -17.60 -7.01 12.91
N ASP A 179 -18.65 -7.10 13.72
CA ASP A 179 -19.82 -7.95 13.53
C ASP A 179 -21.03 -7.29 14.21
N LYS A 180 -22.19 -7.94 14.29
CA LYS A 180 -23.43 -7.31 14.80
C LYS A 180 -23.32 -6.75 16.22
N ASP A 181 -22.48 -7.34 17.07
CA ASP A 181 -22.42 -7.05 18.50
C ASP A 181 -21.07 -6.47 18.95
N THR A 182 -20.06 -6.45 18.07
CA THR A 182 -18.69 -6.07 18.40
C THR A 182 -18.27 -4.77 17.72
N ILE A 183 -18.03 -3.73 18.54
CA ILE A 183 -17.43 -2.45 18.13
C ILE A 183 -16.00 -2.39 18.67
N VAL A 184 -15.06 -2.07 17.79
CA VAL A 184 -13.63 -1.97 18.12
C VAL A 184 -13.04 -0.70 17.52
N PRO A 185 -11.89 -0.21 18.02
CA PRO A 185 -11.10 0.79 17.31
C PRO A 185 -10.81 0.31 15.89
N ARG A 186 -11.03 1.17 14.90
CA ARG A 186 -10.70 0.88 13.51
C ARG A 186 -9.20 0.69 13.37
N PHE A 187 -8.45 1.70 13.80
CA PHE A 187 -7.00 1.71 13.79
C PHE A 187 -6.45 1.36 15.16
N LYS A 188 -5.36 0.60 15.18
CA LYS A 188 -4.54 0.37 16.37
C LYS A 188 -3.09 0.64 16.00
N LYS A 189 -2.38 1.38 16.85
CA LYS A 189 -0.96 1.67 16.74
C LYS A 189 -0.15 0.52 17.31
N LEU A 190 0.96 0.21 16.65
CA LEU A 190 1.88 -0.87 16.98
C LEU A 190 3.28 -0.29 17.13
N ASP A 191 4.03 -0.78 18.11
CA ASP A 191 5.44 -0.45 18.24
C ASP A 191 6.29 -1.12 17.13
N ALA A 192 7.61 -0.90 17.19
CA ALA A 192 8.56 -1.48 16.24
C ALA A 192 8.64 -3.00 16.29
N ALA A 193 8.30 -3.63 17.43
CA ALA A 193 8.29 -5.08 17.60
C ALA A 193 6.99 -5.73 17.06
N GLY A 194 5.95 -4.92 16.85
CA GLY A 194 4.64 -5.37 16.38
C GLY A 194 3.63 -5.58 17.51
N ASP A 195 3.95 -5.16 18.73
CA ASP A 195 3.03 -5.24 19.85
C ASP A 195 2.04 -4.06 19.79
N VAL A 196 0.78 -4.34 20.08
CA VAL A 196 -0.26 -3.30 20.15
C VAL A 196 0.03 -2.41 21.35
N LEU A 197 0.16 -1.11 21.12
CA LEU A 197 0.40 -0.15 22.21
C LEU A 197 -0.75 -0.18 23.23
N ALA A 198 -0.43 0.05 24.50
CA ALA A 198 -1.40 0.16 25.58
C ALA A 198 -2.45 1.25 25.31
N ALA A 199 -3.63 1.12 25.91
CA ALA A 199 -4.81 1.94 25.58
C ALA A 199 -4.58 3.45 25.77
N ASP A 200 -3.81 3.84 26.78
CA ASP A 200 -3.36 5.20 27.04
C ASP A 200 -2.41 5.72 25.95
N LEU A 201 -1.52 4.88 25.44
CA LEU A 201 -0.60 5.24 24.35
C LEU A 201 -1.27 5.30 22.97
N GLN A 202 -2.42 4.63 22.77
CA GLN A 202 -3.19 4.70 21.51
C GLN A 202 -3.70 6.11 21.21
N VAL A 203 -3.98 6.90 22.25
CA VAL A 203 -4.56 8.24 22.15
C VAL A 203 -3.53 9.38 22.14
N LEU A 204 -2.23 9.06 22.24
CA LEU A 204 -1.16 10.05 22.22
C LEU A 204 -0.70 10.38 20.79
N THR A 205 -0.19 11.59 20.61
CA THR A 205 0.41 12.04 19.35
C THR A 205 1.83 11.50 19.20
N ARG A 206 2.42 11.74 18.03
CA ARG A 206 3.80 11.33 17.74
C ARG A 206 4.85 11.92 18.67
N ASP A 207 4.58 13.08 19.27
CA ASP A 207 5.52 13.74 20.19
C ASP A 207 5.66 13.01 21.54
N GLU A 208 4.66 12.19 21.89
CA GLU A 208 4.56 11.53 23.21
C GLU A 208 4.52 9.99 23.10
N SER A 209 4.31 9.46 21.91
CA SER A 209 4.19 8.02 21.65
C SER A 209 4.71 7.71 20.24
N ASP A 210 5.68 6.80 20.17
CA ASP A 210 6.22 6.32 18.91
C ASP A 210 5.55 5.01 18.50
N TRP A 211 4.99 5.00 17.29
CA TRP A 211 4.48 3.78 16.65
C TRP A 211 5.09 3.63 15.26
N SER A 212 5.42 2.40 14.91
CA SER A 212 6.02 2.09 13.61
C SER A 212 4.97 1.64 12.60
N CYS A 213 3.84 1.11 13.08
CA CYS A 213 2.77 0.61 12.22
C CYS A 213 1.37 0.90 12.76
N VAL A 214 0.39 0.76 11.87
CA VAL A 214 -1.04 0.85 12.20
C VAL A 214 -1.77 -0.33 11.56
N THR A 215 -2.49 -1.12 12.36
CA THR A 215 -3.44 -2.12 11.83
C THR A 215 -4.79 -1.46 11.57
N ASP A 216 -5.38 -1.70 10.40
CA ASP A 216 -6.75 -1.30 10.05
C ASP A 216 -7.69 -2.50 10.12
N THR A 217 -8.54 -2.51 11.16
CA THR A 217 -9.50 -3.59 11.40
C THR A 217 -10.56 -3.70 10.29
N SER A 218 -10.77 -2.64 9.49
CA SER A 218 -11.76 -2.67 8.41
C SER A 218 -11.30 -3.45 7.17
N SER A 219 -9.99 -3.58 6.97
CA SER A 219 -9.35 -4.27 5.85
C SER A 219 -8.51 -5.47 6.28
N ASP A 220 -8.24 -5.61 7.59
CA ASP A 220 -7.30 -6.59 8.17
C ASP A 220 -5.86 -6.42 7.65
N LEU A 221 -5.52 -5.20 7.24
CA LEU A 221 -4.19 -4.82 6.77
C LEU A 221 -3.38 -4.15 7.86
N THR A 222 -2.06 -4.30 7.79
CA THR A 222 -1.10 -3.54 8.61
C THR A 222 -0.31 -2.61 7.71
N TRP A 223 -0.33 -1.32 8.03
CA TRP A 223 0.36 -0.28 7.29
C TRP A 223 1.60 0.15 8.03
N GLN A 224 2.69 0.33 7.27
CA GLN A 224 3.85 1.06 7.73
C GLN A 224 3.45 2.50 8.03
N VAL A 225 3.97 3.05 9.11
CA VAL A 225 3.95 4.49 9.36
C VAL A 225 5.35 5.02 9.07
N LEU A 226 5.44 6.00 8.16
CA LEU A 226 6.70 6.67 7.85
C LEU A 226 7.26 7.33 9.12
N GLN A 227 8.57 7.50 9.16
CA GLN A 227 9.29 8.05 10.33
C GLN A 227 9.94 9.38 9.97
N ALA A 228 10.38 10.15 10.97
CA ALA A 228 11.12 11.39 10.73
C ALA A 228 12.51 11.19 10.12
N ASN A 229 13.11 10.01 10.32
CA ASN A 229 14.44 9.64 9.87
C ASN A 229 14.60 8.10 9.80
N GLY A 230 15.77 7.65 9.34
CA GLY A 230 16.10 6.22 9.20
C GLY A 230 15.58 5.61 7.91
N ASP A 231 15.63 4.27 7.84
CA ASP A 231 15.32 3.49 6.62
C ASP A 231 13.90 3.69 6.09
N PHE A 232 12.99 4.16 6.95
CA PHE A 232 11.58 4.37 6.64
C PHE A 232 11.18 5.83 6.76
N ALA A 233 12.12 6.75 6.50
CA ALA A 233 11.88 8.18 6.59
C ALA A 233 10.84 8.67 5.55
N PHE A 234 10.03 9.65 5.93
CA PHE A 234 8.97 10.18 5.08
C PHE A 234 9.48 10.93 3.84
N ASP A 235 10.69 11.47 3.90
CA ASP A 235 11.34 12.21 2.83
C ASP A 235 12.18 11.31 1.90
N SER A 236 12.15 9.99 2.13
CA SER A 236 12.83 9.02 1.27
C SER A 236 12.07 8.78 -0.03
N THR A 237 12.82 8.73 -1.13
CA THR A 237 12.32 8.46 -2.48
C THR A 237 13.02 7.24 -3.06
N TYR A 238 12.29 6.52 -3.89
CA TYR A 238 12.68 5.21 -4.41
C TYR A 238 12.40 5.13 -5.90
N TYR A 239 13.31 4.52 -6.65
CA TYR A 239 12.95 3.99 -7.95
C TYR A 239 12.03 2.78 -7.79
N TRP A 240 11.18 2.53 -8.77
CA TRP A 240 10.26 1.41 -8.69
C TRP A 240 10.97 0.10 -9.04
N GLY A 241 10.73 -0.98 -8.28
CA GLY A 241 11.32 -2.31 -8.51
C GLY A 241 12.81 -2.39 -8.19
N ASP A 242 13.59 -3.00 -9.09
CA ASP A 242 15.04 -3.26 -8.98
C ASP A 242 15.91 -2.13 -9.59
N ARG A 243 15.29 -0.99 -9.89
CA ARG A 243 15.89 0.11 -10.65
C ARG A 243 16.91 0.87 -9.82
N THR A 244 17.93 1.41 -10.48
CA THR A 244 19.04 2.15 -9.83
C THR A 244 19.52 3.35 -10.66
N LEU A 245 18.77 3.73 -11.68
CA LEU A 245 19.21 4.72 -12.67
C LEU A 245 18.28 5.93 -12.65
N ASN A 246 18.91 7.10 -12.57
CA ASN A 246 18.27 8.37 -12.80
C ASN A 246 18.36 8.73 -14.28
N HIS A 247 17.29 9.25 -14.89
CA HIS A 247 17.37 9.84 -16.22
C HIS A 247 17.28 11.37 -16.17
N ARG A 248 18.38 11.97 -16.65
CA ARG A 248 18.73 13.37 -16.99
C ARG A 248 18.16 14.54 -16.18
N ASP A 249 16.88 14.58 -15.82
CA ASP A 249 16.20 15.78 -15.32
C ASP A 249 15.51 15.59 -13.96
N TYR A 250 15.55 14.39 -13.38
CA TYR A 250 15.12 14.15 -12.00
C TYR A 250 16.27 14.22 -11.01
N MET A 251 15.97 14.49 -9.73
CA MET A 251 16.91 14.20 -8.66
C MET A 251 17.10 12.68 -8.52
N PRO A 252 18.27 12.18 -8.10
CA PRO A 252 18.42 10.76 -7.84
C PRO A 252 17.50 10.35 -6.68
N ALA A 253 17.04 9.09 -6.69
CA ALA A 253 16.37 8.51 -5.53
C ALA A 253 17.29 8.61 -4.30
N SER A 254 16.72 9.01 -3.17
CA SER A 254 17.46 9.30 -1.94
C SER A 254 16.75 8.67 -0.75
N CYS A 255 17.47 7.87 0.01
CA CYS A 255 16.97 7.09 1.14
C CYS A 255 18.13 6.77 2.09
N ALA A 256 17.82 6.30 3.29
CA ALA A 256 18.82 5.90 4.29
C ALA A 256 19.27 4.43 4.20
N LEU A 257 18.70 3.66 3.26
CA LEU A 257 19.03 2.24 3.09
C LEU A 257 20.53 2.04 2.84
N ASP A 258 21.08 0.93 3.32
CA ASP A 258 22.44 0.46 3.00
C ASP A 258 22.55 -0.17 1.60
N LYS A 259 21.46 -0.13 0.83
CA LYS A 259 21.32 -0.62 -0.55
C LYS A 259 20.87 0.52 -1.47
N SER A 260 20.76 0.26 -2.77
CA SER A 260 20.21 1.23 -3.72
C SER A 260 18.77 1.61 -3.36
N CYS A 261 18.42 2.89 -3.49
CA CYS A 261 17.08 3.40 -3.17
C CYS A 261 16.04 2.98 -4.21
N ASN A 262 15.51 1.77 -4.04
CA ASN A 262 14.44 1.22 -4.86
C ASN A 262 13.46 0.41 -4.01
N THR A 263 12.26 0.17 -4.55
CA THR A 263 11.19 -0.45 -3.77
C THR A 263 11.46 -1.93 -3.45
N ASP A 264 12.23 -2.65 -4.28
CA ASP A 264 12.58 -4.05 -3.99
C ASP A 264 13.48 -4.14 -2.75
N ASN A 265 14.49 -3.27 -2.65
CA ASN A 265 15.37 -3.18 -1.48
C ASN A 265 14.64 -2.65 -0.24
N LEU A 266 13.73 -1.67 -0.41
CA LEU A 266 12.89 -1.17 0.71
C LEU A 266 12.06 -2.30 1.32
N VAL A 267 11.43 -3.11 0.45
CA VAL A 267 10.64 -4.28 0.87
C VAL A 267 11.53 -5.35 1.52
N GLU A 268 12.70 -5.61 0.95
CA GLU A 268 13.66 -6.57 1.51
C GLU A 268 14.09 -6.15 2.92
N ILE A 269 14.51 -4.89 3.10
CA ILE A 269 14.95 -4.34 4.39
C ILE A 269 13.83 -4.39 5.43
N ALA A 270 12.60 -4.00 5.08
CA ALA A 270 11.46 -4.09 5.99
C ALA A 270 11.20 -5.52 6.48
N ASN A 271 11.35 -6.50 5.59
CA ASN A 271 11.17 -7.92 5.92
C ASN A 271 12.33 -8.51 6.71
N GLU A 272 13.58 -8.13 6.40
CA GLU A 272 14.79 -8.53 7.13
C GLU A 272 14.79 -7.99 8.56
N GLN A 273 14.42 -6.72 8.73
CA GLN A 273 14.28 -6.06 10.04
C GLN A 273 13.05 -6.55 10.82
N LYS A 274 12.16 -7.30 10.17
CA LYS A 274 10.86 -7.69 10.71
C LYS A 274 10.09 -6.49 11.24
N LEU A 275 10.00 -5.41 10.45
CA LEU A 275 9.34 -4.18 10.86
C LEU A 275 7.94 -4.51 11.42
N CYS A 276 7.68 -4.11 12.67
CA CYS A 276 6.45 -4.43 13.41
C CYS A 276 6.16 -5.94 13.51
N GLY A 277 7.21 -6.76 13.64
CA GLY A 277 7.14 -8.22 13.78
C GLY A 277 6.78 -8.96 12.50
N LYS A 278 6.74 -8.29 11.33
CA LYS A 278 6.20 -8.84 10.08
C LYS A 278 7.25 -9.08 9.01
N THR A 279 7.03 -10.11 8.19
CA THR A 279 7.97 -10.56 7.13
C THR A 279 7.30 -10.70 5.75
N ASP A 280 6.11 -10.16 5.61
CA ASP A 280 5.30 -10.16 4.39
C ASP A 280 5.02 -8.74 3.87
N TRP A 281 5.88 -7.77 4.22
CA TRP A 281 5.82 -6.42 3.68
C TRP A 281 5.95 -6.41 2.17
N ARG A 282 5.18 -5.53 1.54
CA ARG A 282 5.15 -5.34 0.09
C ARG A 282 4.62 -3.96 -0.24
N MET A 283 4.77 -3.57 -1.51
CA MET A 283 4.08 -2.42 -2.05
C MET A 283 2.55 -2.67 -2.05
N PRO A 284 1.74 -1.65 -1.75
CA PRO A 284 0.28 -1.74 -1.77
C PRO A 284 -0.33 -1.66 -3.17
N THR A 285 -1.49 -2.27 -3.37
CA THR A 285 -2.34 -2.05 -4.55
C THR A 285 -3.07 -0.70 -4.44
N ARG A 286 -3.70 -0.21 -5.53
CA ARG A 286 -4.57 0.98 -5.46
C ARG A 286 -5.79 0.73 -4.58
N ASN A 287 -6.36 -0.47 -4.66
CA ASN A 287 -7.51 -0.86 -3.84
C ASN A 287 -7.17 -0.92 -2.34
N GLU A 288 -5.93 -1.29 -1.98
CA GLU A 288 -5.46 -1.23 -0.60
C GLU A 288 -5.28 0.20 -0.14
N TRP A 289 -4.62 1.07 -0.92
CA TRP A 289 -4.53 2.51 -0.61
C TRP A 289 -5.90 3.12 -0.33
N LYS A 290 -6.91 2.80 -1.14
CA LYS A 290 -8.31 3.26 -0.95
C LYS A 290 -8.96 2.77 0.34
N THR A 291 -8.37 1.84 1.09
CA THR A 291 -8.86 1.48 2.43
C THR A 291 -8.51 2.56 3.45
N VAL A 292 -7.35 3.19 3.35
CA VAL A 292 -6.88 4.21 4.31
C VAL A 292 -7.04 5.65 3.81
N LEU A 293 -7.18 5.84 2.49
CA LEU A 293 -7.41 7.15 1.89
C LEU A 293 -8.91 7.47 1.79
N THR A 294 -9.31 8.68 2.21
CA THR A 294 -10.70 9.12 2.15
C THR A 294 -10.83 10.61 1.81
N THR A 295 -11.85 10.96 1.03
CA THR A 295 -12.11 12.35 0.62
C THR A 295 -12.49 13.21 1.83
N GLU A 296 -12.98 12.60 2.92
CA GLU A 296 -13.29 13.32 4.15
C GLU A 296 -12.05 13.92 4.82
N MET A 297 -10.91 13.25 4.74
CA MET A 297 -9.66 13.72 5.36
C MET A 297 -8.96 14.80 4.53
N LEU A 298 -9.22 14.86 3.22
CA LEU A 298 -8.64 15.81 2.29
C LEU A 298 -8.95 17.27 2.69
N ASN A 299 -7.96 18.15 2.59
CA ASN A 299 -8.16 19.60 2.67
C ASN A 299 -7.10 20.34 1.85
N ASP A 300 -7.43 20.63 0.59
CA ASP A 300 -6.53 21.27 -0.36
C ASP A 300 -6.08 22.66 0.09
N GLU A 301 -6.98 23.45 0.71
CA GLU A 301 -6.68 24.80 1.20
C GLU A 301 -5.56 24.78 2.26
N LYS A 302 -5.51 23.73 3.08
CA LYS A 302 -4.48 23.52 4.11
C LYS A 302 -3.37 22.58 3.67
N ARG A 303 -3.35 22.12 2.41
CA ARG A 303 -2.40 21.12 1.87
C ARG A 303 -2.34 19.84 2.72
N GLN A 304 -3.51 19.26 3.01
CA GLN A 304 -3.63 18.06 3.83
C GLN A 304 -4.05 16.87 2.97
N SER A 305 -3.27 15.79 3.05
CA SER A 305 -3.45 14.56 2.29
C SER A 305 -4.76 13.87 2.68
N PRO A 306 -5.35 13.04 1.80
CA PRO A 306 -6.61 12.35 2.07
C PRO A 306 -6.47 11.18 3.06
N ILE A 307 -5.73 11.33 4.15
CA ILE A 307 -5.44 10.28 5.14
C ILE A 307 -5.54 10.82 6.56
N ASP A 308 -5.82 9.94 7.53
CA ASP A 308 -5.90 10.31 8.93
C ASP A 308 -4.51 10.56 9.55
N ARG A 309 -4.09 11.82 9.62
CA ARG A 309 -2.77 12.21 10.10
C ARG A 309 -2.50 11.88 11.57
N PHE A 310 -3.53 11.67 12.38
CA PHE A 310 -3.33 11.22 13.75
C PHE A 310 -2.67 9.84 13.81
N PHE A 311 -2.92 9.00 12.80
CA PHE A 311 -2.31 7.68 12.64
C PHE A 311 -1.12 7.71 11.66
N PHE A 312 -1.15 8.62 10.68
CA PHE A 312 -0.16 8.76 9.61
C PHE A 312 0.46 10.18 9.57
N PRO A 313 1.23 10.59 10.58
CA PRO A 313 1.57 12.00 10.84
C PRO A 313 2.47 12.66 9.78
N TYR A 314 3.18 11.89 8.96
CA TYR A 314 4.13 12.45 7.99
C TYR A 314 3.61 12.52 6.55
N LEU A 315 2.42 11.96 6.27
CA LEU A 315 1.90 11.90 4.90
C LEU A 315 1.49 13.28 4.35
N ASP A 316 1.17 14.23 5.23
CA ASP A 316 0.87 15.62 4.84
C ASP A 316 2.12 16.37 4.34
N ALA A 317 3.32 15.96 4.76
CA ALA A 317 4.56 16.55 4.23
C ALA A 317 4.74 16.29 2.72
N ASN A 318 4.07 15.24 2.24
CA ASN A 318 4.08 14.78 0.84
C ASN A 318 2.69 14.98 0.21
N TYR A 319 1.96 16.03 0.61
CA TYR A 319 0.72 16.43 -0.05
C TYR A 319 0.97 16.76 -1.52
N ASP A 320 0.06 16.32 -2.39
CA ASP A 320 0.13 16.47 -3.85
C ASP A 320 1.35 15.74 -4.47
N GLU A 321 1.89 14.74 -3.77
CA GLU A 321 2.95 13.89 -4.29
C GLU A 321 2.45 12.47 -4.62
N ALA A 322 3.21 11.78 -5.46
CA ALA A 322 2.90 10.42 -5.89
C ALA A 322 3.61 9.37 -5.03
N TYR A 323 2.87 8.35 -4.63
CA TYR A 323 3.35 7.15 -3.98
C TYR A 323 3.28 5.96 -4.92
N TRP A 324 4.30 5.12 -4.92
CA TRP A 324 4.30 3.90 -5.69
C TRP A 324 3.23 2.91 -5.24
N THR A 325 2.65 2.21 -6.22
CA THR A 325 1.80 1.03 -6.01
C THR A 325 2.56 -0.22 -6.45
N ASN A 326 1.99 -1.40 -6.24
CA ASN A 326 2.57 -2.67 -6.69
C ASN A 326 2.30 -3.00 -8.17
N HIS A 327 1.67 -2.11 -8.94
CA HIS A 327 1.20 -2.44 -10.27
C HIS A 327 2.16 -1.91 -11.35
N PHE A 328 2.80 -2.83 -12.07
CA PHE A 328 3.58 -2.54 -13.27
C PHE A 328 2.72 -2.61 -14.53
N THR A 329 2.92 -1.67 -15.45
CA THR A 329 2.26 -1.65 -16.75
C THR A 329 3.24 -1.29 -17.86
N VAL A 330 2.89 -1.65 -19.10
CA VAL A 330 3.69 -1.29 -20.27
C VAL A 330 2.91 -0.26 -21.07
N TYR A 331 3.36 0.99 -21.02
CA TYR A 331 2.79 2.05 -21.83
C TYR A 331 3.37 1.98 -23.25
N LEU A 332 2.52 1.69 -24.24
CA LEU A 332 2.93 1.27 -25.59
C LEU A 332 3.78 2.30 -26.35
N ASN A 333 3.60 3.58 -26.04
CA ASN A 333 4.28 4.68 -26.72
C ASN A 333 5.36 5.36 -25.86
N GLY A 334 5.58 4.90 -24.62
CA GLY A 334 6.14 5.77 -23.58
C GLY A 334 5.20 6.96 -23.32
N HIS A 335 5.42 7.70 -22.24
CA HIS A 335 4.65 8.93 -22.01
C HIS A 335 5.01 10.04 -23.00
N ASP A 336 6.20 9.96 -23.59
CA ASP A 336 6.72 10.91 -24.56
C ASP A 336 7.10 10.22 -25.85
N GLY A 337 7.03 10.97 -26.96
CA GLY A 337 7.46 10.47 -28.27
C GLY A 337 8.95 10.08 -28.29
N LEU A 338 9.31 9.28 -29.30
CA LEU A 338 10.69 8.79 -29.53
C LEU A 338 11.72 9.94 -29.62
N ASP A 339 11.30 11.13 -30.05
CA ASP A 339 12.11 12.35 -30.01
C ASP A 339 11.96 13.03 -28.65
N GLY A 340 12.90 12.74 -27.74
CA GLY A 340 12.94 13.38 -26.41
C GLY A 340 12.44 12.52 -25.26
N ASP A 341 12.54 11.19 -25.34
CA ASP A 341 12.28 10.25 -24.23
C ASP A 341 13.20 10.54 -23.02
N TRP A 342 12.79 11.51 -22.22
CA TRP A 342 13.45 11.96 -21.01
C TRP A 342 13.28 10.94 -19.87
N GLN A 343 12.28 10.05 -19.99
CA GLN A 343 11.97 9.00 -19.03
C GLN A 343 12.85 7.74 -19.19
N GLY A 344 13.59 7.63 -20.30
CA GLY A 344 14.49 6.50 -20.57
C GLY A 344 13.75 5.18 -20.88
N SER A 345 12.53 5.31 -21.41
CA SER A 345 11.61 4.25 -21.76
C SER A 345 12.26 3.23 -22.70
N ASN A 346 12.19 1.95 -22.35
CA ASN A 346 12.67 0.87 -23.23
C ASN A 346 11.97 -0.44 -22.86
N LYS A 347 12.29 -1.54 -23.57
CA LYS A 347 11.61 -2.82 -23.34
C LYS A 347 11.74 -3.38 -21.91
N THR A 348 12.72 -2.93 -21.12
CA THR A 348 12.89 -3.30 -19.70
C THR A 348 12.56 -2.15 -18.74
N VAL A 349 12.47 -0.92 -19.22
CA VAL A 349 11.99 0.26 -18.46
C VAL A 349 10.54 0.48 -18.86
N GLY A 350 9.63 -0.04 -18.05
CA GLY A 350 8.21 0.25 -18.19
C GLY A 350 7.76 1.27 -17.16
N ASP A 351 6.46 1.25 -16.89
CA ASP A 351 5.79 2.22 -16.05
C ASP A 351 5.13 1.52 -14.87
N ALA A 352 4.94 2.24 -13.78
CA ALA A 352 4.22 1.76 -12.61
C ALA A 352 3.10 2.72 -12.24
N LEU A 353 1.99 2.18 -11.76
CA LEU A 353 0.90 3.01 -11.28
C LEU A 353 1.28 3.64 -9.93
N VAL A 354 0.77 4.84 -9.72
CA VAL A 354 0.96 5.62 -8.50
C VAL A 354 -0.37 5.87 -7.80
N MET A 355 -0.30 6.24 -6.53
CA MET A 355 -1.38 6.85 -5.77
C MET A 355 -1.00 8.29 -5.44
N TRP A 356 -1.82 9.24 -5.85
CA TRP A 356 -1.59 10.67 -5.61
C TRP A 356 -2.15 11.10 -4.24
N MET A 357 -1.35 11.80 -3.43
CA MET A 357 -1.78 12.29 -2.10
C MET A 357 -2.47 13.65 -2.18
N GLY A 358 -3.50 13.75 -3.02
CA GLY A 358 -4.27 14.99 -3.24
C GLY A 358 -5.71 14.70 -3.64
N SER A 359 -6.43 15.69 -4.18
CA SER A 359 -7.83 15.57 -4.63
C SER A 359 -8.08 14.41 -5.59
N ASP A 360 -7.04 14.08 -6.34
CA ASP A 360 -7.11 13.20 -7.50
C ASP A 360 -6.95 11.72 -7.13
N PHE A 361 -6.67 11.41 -5.84
CA PHE A 361 -6.46 10.05 -5.33
C PHE A 361 -7.57 9.04 -5.71
N ALA A 362 -8.80 9.53 -5.89
CA ALA A 362 -9.96 8.73 -6.22
C ALA A 362 -10.15 8.48 -7.73
N HIS A 363 -9.34 9.10 -8.61
CA HIS A 363 -9.45 8.89 -10.05
C HIS A 363 -9.07 7.47 -10.44
N VAL A 364 -9.98 6.81 -11.17
CA VAL A 364 -9.90 5.37 -11.47
C VAL A 364 -8.71 5.02 -12.37
N LYS A 365 -8.25 5.98 -13.18
CA LYS A 365 -7.17 5.81 -14.17
C LYS A 365 -6.11 6.89 -14.02
N MET A 366 -5.35 6.82 -12.95
CA MET A 366 -4.14 7.64 -12.84
C MET A 366 -3.14 7.18 -13.90
N PRO A 367 -2.49 8.11 -14.62
CA PRO A 367 -1.45 7.75 -15.55
C PRO A 367 -0.31 7.06 -14.78
N PRO A 368 0.26 5.97 -15.32
CA PRO A 368 1.44 5.37 -14.72
C PRO A 368 2.62 6.34 -14.81
N ARG A 369 3.70 6.08 -14.10
CA ARG A 369 4.95 6.86 -14.16
C ARG A 369 6.10 5.96 -14.55
N SER A 370 7.10 6.50 -15.25
CA SER A 370 8.29 5.73 -15.56
C SER A 370 8.92 5.17 -14.29
N THR A 371 9.29 3.89 -14.34
CA THR A 371 9.94 3.19 -13.21
C THR A 371 11.31 3.76 -12.84
N ASN A 372 11.87 4.66 -13.67
CA ASN A 372 13.11 5.39 -13.41
C ASN A 372 12.90 6.75 -12.70
N GLU A 373 11.66 7.15 -12.41
CA GLU A 373 11.42 8.34 -11.59
C GLU A 373 11.57 8.00 -10.10
N PRO A 374 12.17 8.86 -9.27
CA PRO A 374 12.10 8.70 -7.82
C PRO A 374 10.71 9.12 -7.33
N ARG A 375 10.03 8.25 -6.58
CA ARG A 375 8.76 8.60 -5.89
C ARG A 375 8.73 8.05 -4.48
N PHE A 376 7.75 8.50 -3.70
CA PHE A 376 7.57 8.02 -2.32
C PHE A 376 7.02 6.59 -2.30
N ALA A 377 7.20 5.91 -1.18
CA ALA A 377 6.69 4.56 -0.97
C ALA A 377 6.19 4.41 0.48
N MET A 378 5.15 3.61 0.67
CA MET A 378 4.67 3.18 1.98
C MET A 378 4.24 1.73 1.85
N LEU A 379 4.69 0.89 2.78
CA LEU A 379 4.48 -0.55 2.72
C LEU A 379 3.20 -0.98 3.42
N VAL A 380 2.68 -2.13 2.98
CA VAL A 380 1.54 -2.81 3.60
C VAL A 380 1.87 -4.29 3.80
N SER A 381 1.24 -4.89 4.81
CA SER A 381 1.29 -6.32 5.13
C SER A 381 -0.12 -6.86 5.37
N GLY A 382 -0.33 -8.15 5.08
CA GLY A 382 -1.64 -8.81 5.15
C GLY A 382 -2.13 -9.30 3.79
N ALA A 383 -3.33 -9.89 3.81
CA ALA A 383 -3.96 -10.48 2.63
C ALA A 383 -4.11 -9.44 1.50
N VAL A 384 -3.67 -9.79 0.30
CA VAL A 384 -3.71 -8.88 -0.86
C VAL A 384 -5.16 -8.55 -1.22
N ILE A 385 -5.49 -7.26 -1.28
CA ILE A 385 -6.72 -6.77 -1.91
C ILE A 385 -6.35 -6.36 -3.34
N PRO A 386 -6.57 -7.21 -4.35
CA PRO A 386 -6.06 -6.96 -5.70
C PRO A 386 -6.75 -5.75 -6.32
N ASP A 387 -6.03 -5.05 -7.20
CA ASP A 387 -6.65 -4.14 -8.15
C ASP A 387 -7.59 -4.92 -9.08
N GLU A 388 -8.65 -4.28 -9.55
CA GLU A 388 -9.45 -4.89 -10.62
C GLU A 388 -8.57 -5.03 -11.86
N SER A 389 -8.66 -6.17 -12.54
CA SER A 389 -7.93 -6.36 -13.79
C SER A 389 -8.59 -5.46 -14.84
N ASP A 390 -8.06 -4.26 -15.03
CA ASP A 390 -8.69 -3.27 -15.90
C ASP A 390 -8.82 -3.78 -17.36
N ASN A 391 -7.98 -4.75 -17.77
CA ASN A 391 -7.85 -5.19 -19.16
C ASN A 391 -7.70 -6.70 -19.39
N SER A 392 -8.16 -7.56 -18.47
CA SER A 392 -8.03 -9.02 -18.67
C SER A 392 -8.75 -9.46 -19.95
N THR A 393 -8.08 -10.28 -20.75
CA THR A 393 -8.71 -10.97 -21.88
C THR A 393 -8.81 -12.45 -21.60
N GLY A 394 -9.90 -13.07 -22.09
CA GLY A 394 -10.03 -14.51 -22.11
C GLY A 394 -9.05 -15.18 -23.08
N GLU A 395 -9.40 -16.38 -23.53
CA GLU A 395 -8.64 -17.12 -24.53
C GLU A 395 -8.32 -16.29 -25.78
N ILE A 396 -7.08 -16.39 -26.27
CA ILE A 396 -6.69 -15.82 -27.56
C ILE A 396 -7.33 -16.66 -28.67
N THR A 397 -8.28 -16.05 -29.39
CA THR A 397 -9.00 -16.71 -30.48
C THR A 397 -8.20 -16.76 -31.79
N ALA A 398 -7.21 -15.89 -31.94
CA ALA A 398 -6.30 -15.93 -33.08
C ALA A 398 -5.38 -17.16 -33.00
N GLN A 399 -5.10 -17.77 -34.15
CA GLN A 399 -4.23 -18.94 -34.20
C GLN A 399 -2.78 -18.55 -33.87
N LEU A 400 -2.24 -19.08 -32.77
CA LEU A 400 -0.86 -18.84 -32.34
C LEU A 400 0.05 -19.93 -32.90
N LYS A 401 0.64 -19.67 -34.07
CA LYS A 401 1.55 -20.62 -34.72
C LYS A 401 2.89 -20.69 -33.99
N SER A 402 3.37 -21.90 -33.70
CA SER A 402 4.69 -22.16 -33.13
C SER A 402 5.80 -21.54 -33.99
N GLU A 403 6.91 -21.18 -33.35
CA GLU A 403 8.08 -20.66 -34.05
C GLU A 403 8.76 -21.76 -34.87
N ILE A 404 9.08 -21.46 -36.13
CA ILE A 404 9.88 -22.34 -36.99
C ILE A 404 11.36 -22.07 -36.74
N ASN A 405 12.09 -23.02 -36.16
CA ASN A 405 13.54 -22.92 -35.96
C ASN A 405 14.26 -24.20 -36.40
N LYS A 406 14.78 -24.18 -37.64
CA LYS A 406 15.60 -25.27 -38.19
C LYS A 406 17.02 -25.33 -37.60
N ALA A 407 17.53 -24.22 -37.05
CA ALA A 407 18.90 -24.13 -36.54
C ALA A 407 19.04 -24.73 -35.13
N GLY A 408 17.95 -24.87 -34.38
CA GLY A 408 17.97 -25.41 -33.01
C GLY A 408 18.73 -24.52 -32.02
N ASP A 409 18.76 -23.21 -32.28
CA ASP A 409 19.50 -22.21 -31.49
C ASP A 409 18.58 -21.34 -30.62
N GLU A 410 17.32 -21.76 -30.40
CA GLU A 410 16.31 -20.99 -29.69
C GLU A 410 16.76 -20.61 -28.26
N ASP A 411 17.44 -21.51 -27.57
CA ASP A 411 17.99 -21.25 -26.23
C ASP A 411 19.09 -20.18 -26.22
N LYS A 412 19.79 -19.95 -27.33
CA LYS A 412 20.77 -18.84 -27.44
C LYS A 412 20.08 -17.51 -27.77
N ASN A 413 18.91 -17.58 -28.39
CA ASN A 413 18.19 -16.44 -28.95
C ASN A 413 16.92 -16.06 -28.16
N TRP A 414 16.65 -16.71 -27.03
CA TRP A 414 15.40 -16.56 -26.27
C TRP A 414 15.03 -15.10 -25.95
N LYS A 415 16.02 -14.23 -25.72
CA LYS A 415 15.84 -12.78 -25.44
C LYS A 415 15.21 -11.99 -26.60
N LYS A 416 15.09 -12.58 -27.79
CA LYS A 416 14.34 -12.01 -28.92
C LYS A 416 12.83 -12.11 -28.73
N ARG A 417 12.38 -13.15 -28.03
CA ARG A 417 10.97 -13.48 -27.83
C ARG A 417 10.49 -13.17 -26.42
N PHE A 418 11.28 -13.55 -25.41
CA PHE A 418 10.84 -13.51 -24.03
C PHE A 418 11.55 -12.47 -23.18
N ILE A 419 10.88 -12.06 -22.10
CA ILE A 419 11.41 -11.19 -21.05
C ILE A 419 11.10 -11.84 -19.70
N LYS A 420 12.10 -11.97 -18.84
CA LYS A 420 11.95 -12.39 -17.45
C LYS A 420 11.38 -11.25 -16.62
N ASN A 421 10.36 -11.56 -15.82
CA ASN A 421 9.72 -10.59 -14.93
C ASN A 421 9.86 -10.93 -13.45
N GLY A 422 9.88 -9.89 -12.62
CA GLY A 422 9.83 -9.96 -11.17
C GLY A 422 8.43 -10.22 -10.62
N LYS A 423 8.30 -10.25 -9.30
CA LYS A 423 7.07 -10.64 -8.58
C LYS A 423 5.86 -9.74 -8.87
N ALA A 424 6.07 -8.49 -9.22
CA ALA A 424 5.01 -7.52 -9.57
C ALA A 424 4.77 -7.41 -11.08
N GLY A 425 5.40 -8.27 -11.89
CA GLY A 425 5.19 -8.34 -13.35
C GLY A 425 6.12 -7.43 -14.17
N GLN A 426 7.00 -6.67 -13.51
CA GLN A 426 8.01 -5.87 -14.17
C GLN A 426 9.07 -6.70 -14.85
N ALA A 427 9.57 -6.24 -16.00
CA ALA A 427 10.78 -6.79 -16.57
C ALA A 427 11.94 -6.66 -15.56
N LEU A 428 12.72 -7.72 -15.37
CA LEU A 428 13.95 -7.64 -14.56
C LEU A 428 15.03 -6.88 -15.34
N ARG A 429 15.83 -6.07 -14.65
CA ARG A 429 16.94 -5.35 -15.30
C ARG A 429 17.97 -6.33 -15.87
N ASP A 430 18.32 -7.33 -15.08
CA ASP A 430 19.20 -8.42 -15.48
C ASP A 430 18.38 -9.61 -15.99
N GLN A 431 18.46 -9.85 -17.30
CA GLN A 431 17.75 -10.95 -17.97
C GLN A 431 18.50 -12.28 -17.86
N ASP A 432 19.70 -12.32 -17.28
CA ASP A 432 20.49 -13.53 -17.08
C ASP A 432 20.30 -14.16 -15.69
N LEU A 433 19.52 -13.52 -14.81
CA LEU A 433 19.19 -14.06 -13.49
C LEU A 433 18.57 -15.47 -13.55
N GLU A 434 19.00 -16.35 -12.63
CA GLU A 434 18.46 -17.71 -12.52
C GLU A 434 17.04 -17.74 -11.94
N GLN A 435 16.68 -16.71 -11.17
CA GLN A 435 15.41 -16.60 -10.47
C GLN A 435 14.57 -15.45 -11.05
N TRP A 436 13.31 -15.73 -11.35
CA TRP A 436 12.30 -14.80 -11.87
C TRP A 436 10.91 -15.41 -11.63
N ALA A 437 9.85 -14.60 -11.67
CA ALA A 437 8.50 -15.02 -11.28
C ALA A 437 7.64 -15.50 -12.47
N CYS A 438 7.71 -14.80 -13.60
CA CYS A 438 6.99 -15.17 -14.83
C CYS A 438 7.70 -14.62 -16.07
N THR A 439 7.21 -15.02 -17.24
CA THR A 439 7.85 -14.75 -18.52
C THR A 439 6.87 -14.03 -19.46
N SER A 440 7.23 -12.85 -19.97
CA SER A 440 6.48 -12.21 -21.06
C SER A 440 6.83 -12.83 -22.40
N ASP A 441 5.83 -13.03 -23.27
CA ASP A 441 6.00 -13.46 -24.66
C ASP A 441 5.63 -12.34 -25.63
N SER A 442 6.59 -11.94 -26.47
CA SER A 442 6.41 -10.87 -27.45
C SER A 442 6.38 -11.34 -28.90
N PHE A 443 6.45 -12.65 -29.15
CA PHE A 443 6.50 -13.21 -30.50
C PHE A 443 5.21 -12.94 -31.29
N PHE A 444 4.07 -12.94 -30.61
CA PHE A 444 2.75 -12.83 -31.24
C PHE A 444 2.24 -11.40 -31.42
N LYS A 445 3.08 -10.38 -31.24
CA LYS A 445 2.67 -8.96 -31.34
C LYS A 445 2.02 -8.57 -32.67
N THR A 446 2.35 -9.27 -33.77
CA THR A 446 1.76 -9.03 -35.09
C THR A 446 0.42 -9.76 -35.29
N VAL A 447 0.20 -10.86 -34.56
CA VAL A 447 -1.01 -11.70 -34.63
C VAL A 447 -2.08 -11.17 -33.67
N VAL A 448 -1.67 -10.82 -32.45
CA VAL A 448 -2.49 -10.23 -31.40
C VAL A 448 -1.88 -8.90 -30.95
N PRO A 449 -2.08 -7.82 -31.75
CA PRO A 449 -1.56 -6.51 -31.38
C PRO A 449 -2.13 -6.07 -30.04
N ASN A 450 -1.34 -5.26 -29.32
CA ASN A 450 -1.71 -4.72 -28.01
C ASN A 450 -2.09 -5.77 -26.95
N THR A 451 -1.66 -7.03 -27.11
CA THR A 451 -1.88 -8.07 -26.09
C THR A 451 -0.58 -8.32 -25.32
N ASN A 452 -0.65 -8.31 -24.00
CA ASN A 452 0.40 -8.82 -23.12
C ASN A 452 0.12 -10.29 -22.82
N ILE A 453 1.12 -11.15 -23.02
CA ILE A 453 1.04 -12.58 -22.77
C ILE A 453 2.10 -12.91 -21.72
N LEU A 454 1.66 -13.45 -20.57
CA LEU A 454 2.53 -13.92 -19.51
C LEU A 454 2.38 -15.42 -19.31
N TRP A 455 3.52 -16.09 -19.14
CA TRP A 455 3.61 -17.49 -18.78
C TRP A 455 4.12 -17.64 -17.36
N GLN A 456 3.39 -18.43 -16.57
CA GLN A 456 3.78 -18.74 -15.20
C GLN A 456 5.07 -19.56 -15.21
N ARG A 457 6.02 -19.23 -14.33
CA ARG A 457 7.12 -20.15 -13.98
C ARG A 457 6.61 -21.21 -13.01
N ILE A 458 7.01 -22.46 -13.20
CA ILE A 458 6.52 -23.61 -12.44
C ILE A 458 7.64 -24.32 -11.68
N ASP A 459 7.27 -25.14 -10.70
CA ASP A 459 8.16 -26.16 -10.16
C ASP A 459 8.12 -27.40 -11.07
N LYS A 460 9.29 -27.78 -11.56
CA LYS A 460 9.48 -28.92 -12.46
C LYS A 460 9.06 -30.24 -11.80
N GLU A 461 9.28 -30.36 -10.49
CA GLU A 461 8.93 -31.54 -9.69
C GLU A 461 7.59 -31.36 -8.94
N GLY A 462 6.80 -30.37 -9.34
CA GLY A 462 5.49 -30.11 -8.77
C GLY A 462 4.52 -31.30 -8.94
N PRO A 463 3.49 -31.40 -8.07
CA PRO A 463 2.55 -32.51 -8.09
C PRO A 463 1.71 -32.52 -9.38
N LEU A 464 1.34 -33.72 -9.83
CA LEU A 464 0.31 -33.88 -10.85
C LEU A 464 -1.05 -33.56 -10.25
N MET A 465 -1.89 -32.88 -11.01
CA MET A 465 -3.19 -32.41 -10.56
C MET A 465 -4.30 -33.00 -11.44
N THR A 466 -5.45 -33.32 -10.84
CA THR A 466 -6.69 -33.48 -11.60
C THR A 466 -7.10 -32.13 -12.21
N LEU A 467 -8.01 -32.14 -13.18
CA LEU A 467 -8.50 -30.90 -13.78
C LEU A 467 -9.13 -29.96 -12.75
N GLU A 468 -9.88 -30.50 -11.77
CA GLU A 468 -10.48 -29.70 -10.70
C GLU A 468 -9.42 -29.02 -9.83
N GLN A 469 -8.38 -29.79 -9.44
CA GLN A 469 -7.24 -29.28 -8.69
C GLN A 469 -6.49 -28.20 -9.49
N ALA A 470 -6.32 -28.38 -10.80
CA ALA A 470 -5.68 -27.40 -11.67
C ALA A 470 -6.46 -26.07 -11.73
N ARG A 471 -7.80 -26.14 -11.79
CA ARG A 471 -8.67 -24.95 -11.74
C ARG A 471 -8.62 -24.27 -10.37
N ALA A 472 -8.56 -25.03 -9.27
CA ALA A 472 -8.40 -24.49 -7.92
C ALA A 472 -7.01 -23.85 -7.72
N TYR A 473 -5.97 -24.44 -8.30
CA TYR A 473 -4.63 -23.89 -8.32
C TYR A 473 -4.59 -22.53 -9.02
N ALA A 474 -5.23 -22.38 -10.19
CA ALA A 474 -5.34 -21.08 -10.86
C ALA A 474 -6.00 -20.00 -9.99
N LYS A 475 -7.08 -20.35 -9.26
CA LYS A 475 -7.71 -19.44 -8.29
C LYS A 475 -6.75 -19.03 -7.18
N THR A 476 -5.95 -19.97 -6.66
CA THR A 476 -4.95 -19.69 -5.64
C THR A 476 -3.87 -18.73 -6.15
N VAL A 477 -3.34 -18.98 -7.35
CA VAL A 477 -2.36 -18.08 -8.00
C VAL A 477 -2.95 -16.67 -8.20
N ASN A 478 -4.23 -16.57 -8.54
CA ASN A 478 -4.91 -15.28 -8.69
C ASN A 478 -5.06 -14.53 -7.37
N THR A 479 -5.30 -15.22 -6.25
CA THR A 479 -5.30 -14.58 -4.92
C THR A 479 -3.92 -14.09 -4.49
N GLN A 480 -2.86 -14.76 -4.95
CA GLN A 480 -1.47 -14.36 -4.69
C GLN A 480 -0.98 -13.24 -5.61
N THR A 481 -1.77 -12.87 -6.63
CA THR A 481 -1.42 -11.84 -7.62
C THR A 481 -0.06 -12.07 -8.28
N LEU A 482 0.26 -13.32 -8.67
CA LEU A 482 1.56 -13.64 -9.27
C LEU A 482 1.85 -12.70 -10.46
N CYS A 483 3.01 -12.04 -10.45
CA CYS A 483 3.38 -11.02 -11.43
C CYS A 483 2.41 -9.83 -11.51
N GLY A 484 1.80 -9.46 -10.38
CA GLY A 484 0.79 -8.40 -10.33
C GLY A 484 -0.51 -8.76 -11.06
N ARG A 485 -0.73 -10.03 -11.41
CA ARG A 485 -1.89 -10.51 -12.18
C ARG A 485 -2.79 -11.41 -11.35
N ASN A 486 -4.10 -11.22 -11.47
CA ASN A 486 -5.14 -12.03 -10.85
C ASN A 486 -6.05 -12.73 -11.89
N ASP A 487 -5.57 -12.84 -13.13
CA ASP A 487 -6.29 -13.41 -14.27
C ASP A 487 -5.57 -14.60 -14.91
N TRP A 488 -4.77 -15.32 -14.13
CA TRP A 488 -4.17 -16.58 -14.53
C TRP A 488 -5.23 -17.65 -14.76
N ARG A 489 -5.09 -18.37 -15.87
CA ARG A 489 -5.97 -19.44 -16.30
C ARG A 489 -5.19 -20.57 -16.95
N LEU A 490 -5.85 -21.72 -17.11
CA LEU A 490 -5.33 -22.76 -17.98
C LEU A 490 -5.27 -22.22 -19.43
N PRO A 491 -4.18 -22.48 -20.16
CA PRO A 491 -4.07 -22.11 -21.57
C PRO A 491 -4.96 -23.00 -22.43
N SER A 492 -5.40 -22.51 -23.59
CA SER A 492 -5.94 -23.40 -24.61
C SER A 492 -4.86 -24.26 -25.24
N GLU A 493 -5.26 -25.31 -25.96
CA GLU A 493 -4.32 -26.17 -26.70
C GLU A 493 -3.46 -25.35 -27.68
N SER A 494 -4.07 -24.40 -28.39
CA SER A 494 -3.40 -23.48 -29.30
C SER A 494 -2.37 -22.62 -28.56
N GLU A 495 -2.76 -22.01 -27.44
CA GLU A 495 -1.87 -21.19 -26.62
C GLU A 495 -0.69 -21.99 -26.08
N LEU A 496 -0.90 -23.20 -25.58
CA LEU A 496 0.16 -24.00 -25.00
C LEU A 496 1.13 -24.56 -26.07
N LYS A 497 0.60 -25.01 -27.22
CA LYS A 497 1.42 -25.44 -28.36
C LYS A 497 2.26 -24.30 -28.95
N SER A 498 1.86 -23.04 -28.76
CA SER A 498 2.61 -21.88 -29.20
C SER A 498 4.02 -21.77 -28.57
N LEU A 499 4.27 -22.46 -27.45
CA LEU A 499 5.59 -22.57 -26.80
C LEU A 499 6.52 -23.62 -27.42
N LEU A 500 5.97 -24.53 -28.23
CA LEU A 500 6.76 -25.55 -28.94
C LEU A 500 7.55 -24.92 -30.09
N ILE A 501 8.56 -25.66 -30.56
CA ILE A 501 9.32 -25.32 -31.77
C ILE A 501 8.93 -26.26 -32.88
N ASP A 502 8.55 -25.68 -34.01
CA ASP A 502 8.46 -26.39 -35.28
C ASP A 502 9.86 -26.52 -35.86
N SER A 503 10.36 -27.76 -35.90
CA SER A 503 11.73 -28.07 -36.32
C SER A 503 11.81 -28.71 -37.71
N PHE A 504 10.67 -29.10 -38.30
CA PHE A 504 10.61 -29.83 -39.58
C PHE A 504 9.86 -29.02 -40.62
N ALA A 505 10.61 -28.14 -41.29
CA ALA A 505 10.10 -27.23 -42.29
C ALA A 505 9.93 -27.89 -43.67
N TYR A 506 9.05 -28.90 -43.75
CA TYR A 506 8.56 -29.50 -44.99
C TYR A 506 7.15 -29.04 -45.36
N ASP A 507 6.70 -27.87 -44.88
CA ASP A 507 5.33 -27.35 -45.02
C ASP A 507 4.23 -28.32 -44.54
N MET A 508 4.63 -29.32 -43.73
CA MET A 508 3.74 -30.26 -43.07
C MET A 508 3.37 -29.70 -41.69
N GLU A 509 2.55 -28.65 -41.70
CA GLU A 509 2.02 -28.01 -40.48
C GLU A 509 1.32 -29.07 -39.61
N GLY A 510 1.64 -29.12 -38.32
CA GLY A 510 0.96 -30.00 -37.36
C GLY A 510 1.63 -31.34 -37.07
N ILE A 511 2.71 -31.72 -37.76
CA ILE A 511 3.20 -33.10 -37.71
C ILE A 511 4.39 -33.28 -36.76
N SER A 512 5.29 -32.30 -36.60
CA SER A 512 6.55 -32.49 -35.85
C SER A 512 6.92 -31.30 -34.96
N TYR A 513 6.44 -31.33 -33.72
CA TYR A 513 6.79 -30.34 -32.70
C TYR A 513 7.76 -30.91 -31.67
N ARG A 514 8.63 -30.08 -31.11
CA ARG A 514 9.44 -30.44 -29.95
C ARG A 514 9.39 -29.35 -28.89
N ALA A 515 9.71 -29.71 -27.65
CA ALA A 515 9.96 -28.75 -26.60
C ALA A 515 11.16 -27.86 -26.99
N GLY A 516 10.96 -26.54 -26.92
CA GLY A 516 12.01 -25.53 -27.08
C GLY A 516 12.31 -24.82 -25.80
N TYR A 517 13.38 -24.01 -25.79
CA TYR A 517 13.73 -23.12 -24.67
C TYR A 517 14.04 -23.84 -23.34
N THR A 518 14.29 -25.14 -23.40
CA THR A 518 14.40 -26.06 -22.24
C THR A 518 15.71 -25.89 -21.48
N LYS A 519 16.67 -25.14 -22.01
CA LYS A 519 17.95 -24.82 -21.35
C LYS A 519 18.03 -23.35 -20.93
N SER A 520 16.98 -22.56 -21.17
CA SER A 520 16.95 -21.12 -20.94
C SER A 520 15.69 -20.72 -20.15
N ILE A 521 14.71 -20.11 -20.81
CA ILE A 521 13.55 -19.46 -20.18
C ILE A 521 12.45 -20.44 -19.75
N PHE A 522 12.46 -21.66 -20.28
CA PHE A 522 11.52 -22.73 -19.92
C PHE A 522 12.24 -23.98 -19.41
N ASN A 523 13.35 -23.78 -18.70
CA ASN A 523 14.12 -24.85 -18.05
C ASN A 523 13.37 -25.54 -16.90
N ASP A 524 12.26 -24.94 -16.46
CA ASP A 524 11.29 -25.47 -15.52
C ASP A 524 10.27 -26.43 -16.15
N THR A 525 10.26 -26.54 -17.48
CA THR A 525 9.38 -27.48 -18.19
C THR A 525 9.89 -28.91 -18.04
N MET A 526 8.98 -29.82 -17.69
CA MET A 526 9.25 -31.24 -17.74
C MET A 526 9.26 -31.71 -19.19
N VAL A 527 10.38 -32.31 -19.60
CA VAL A 527 10.57 -32.81 -20.95
C VAL A 527 10.85 -34.30 -20.88
N GLY A 528 9.98 -35.11 -21.47
CA GLY A 528 10.06 -36.56 -21.45
C GLY A 528 8.76 -37.21 -21.89
N VAL A 529 8.72 -38.54 -21.85
CA VAL A 529 7.48 -39.30 -22.10
C VAL A 529 6.46 -38.96 -21.00
N ASP A 530 5.18 -38.87 -21.38
CA ASP A 530 4.07 -38.53 -20.47
C ASP A 530 4.16 -37.15 -19.77
N SER A 531 4.90 -36.21 -20.37
CA SER A 531 5.06 -34.83 -19.87
C SER A 531 3.86 -33.92 -20.14
N TYR A 532 2.65 -34.43 -19.93
CA TYR A 532 1.41 -33.72 -20.26
C TYR A 532 1.11 -32.56 -19.29
N TYR A 533 0.59 -31.48 -19.87
CA TYR A 533 0.11 -30.29 -19.19
C TYR A 533 -1.36 -30.03 -19.55
N TRP A 534 -2.18 -29.72 -18.55
CA TRP A 534 -3.60 -29.41 -18.73
C TRP A 534 -3.84 -28.17 -19.60
N THR A 535 -4.85 -28.26 -20.46
CA THR A 535 -5.39 -27.11 -21.20
C THR A 535 -6.85 -26.82 -20.81
N SER A 536 -7.36 -25.66 -21.20
CA SER A 536 -8.78 -25.32 -21.11
C SER A 536 -9.61 -25.84 -22.30
N THR A 537 -8.97 -26.39 -23.33
CA THR A 537 -9.65 -26.90 -24.53
C THR A 537 -10.38 -28.20 -24.20
N GLU A 538 -11.70 -28.24 -24.43
CA GLU A 538 -12.52 -29.43 -24.20
C GLU A 538 -12.25 -30.49 -25.27
N SER A 539 -12.33 -31.76 -24.87
CA SER A 539 -12.20 -32.87 -25.82
C SER A 539 -13.46 -33.01 -26.66
N ALA A 540 -13.28 -33.32 -27.95
CA ALA A 540 -14.40 -33.62 -28.85
C ALA A 540 -14.93 -35.07 -28.69
N TYR A 541 -14.28 -35.90 -27.86
CA TYR A 541 -14.62 -37.31 -27.66
C TYR A 541 -15.52 -37.51 -26.43
N ASP A 542 -16.57 -38.30 -26.60
CA ASP A 542 -17.54 -38.60 -25.54
C ASP A 542 -16.86 -39.27 -24.33
N GLY A 543 -17.18 -38.82 -23.12
CA GLY A 543 -16.59 -39.27 -21.85
C GLY A 543 -15.20 -38.72 -21.52
N MET A 544 -14.57 -37.96 -22.43
CA MET A 544 -13.29 -37.29 -22.19
C MET A 544 -13.49 -35.84 -21.75
N ILE A 545 -12.56 -35.31 -20.95
CA ILE A 545 -12.69 -33.96 -20.37
C ILE A 545 -11.96 -32.89 -21.21
N ASN A 546 -10.66 -32.70 -21.00
CA ASN A 546 -9.89 -31.62 -21.60
C ASN A 546 -8.63 -32.14 -22.28
N VAL A 547 -8.23 -31.51 -23.37
CA VAL A 547 -6.96 -31.83 -24.03
C VAL A 547 -5.79 -31.53 -23.10
N ALA A 548 -4.75 -32.36 -23.15
CA ALA A 548 -3.47 -32.09 -22.51
C ALA A 548 -2.34 -32.11 -23.55
N VAL A 549 -1.35 -31.24 -23.42
CA VAL A 549 -0.22 -31.13 -24.38
C VAL A 549 1.05 -31.65 -23.72
N ALA A 550 1.76 -32.55 -24.38
CA ALA A 550 3.07 -33.06 -23.93
C ALA A 550 4.22 -32.21 -24.47
N PHE A 551 5.24 -32.00 -23.64
CA PHE A 551 6.51 -31.39 -24.05
C PHE A 551 7.57 -32.48 -24.18
N GLN A 552 7.86 -32.93 -25.39
CA GLN A 552 8.82 -34.02 -25.64
C GLN A 552 9.99 -33.57 -26.52
N THR A 553 11.05 -34.37 -26.56
CA THR A 553 12.29 -34.04 -27.29
C THR A 553 12.16 -34.15 -28.80
N GLU A 554 11.33 -35.07 -29.27
CA GLU A 554 11.21 -35.40 -30.70
C GLU A 554 9.80 -35.15 -31.24
N TRP A 555 8.75 -35.52 -30.48
CA TRP A 555 7.35 -35.42 -30.92
C TRP A 555 6.44 -35.01 -29.76
N ALA A 556 6.15 -33.71 -29.67
CA ALA A 556 5.14 -33.17 -28.78
C ALA A 556 3.73 -33.43 -29.36
N GLU A 557 2.86 -34.04 -28.57
CA GLU A 557 1.51 -34.44 -28.97
C GLU A 557 0.44 -33.88 -28.03
N SER A 558 -0.80 -33.95 -28.49
CA SER A 558 -1.97 -33.69 -27.65
C SER A 558 -2.66 -34.99 -27.28
N ASN A 559 -2.94 -35.17 -25.99
CA ASN A 559 -3.81 -36.23 -25.50
C ASN A 559 -5.24 -35.71 -25.36
N SER A 560 -6.15 -36.22 -26.19
CA SER A 560 -7.59 -35.96 -26.14
C SER A 560 -8.39 -37.02 -25.38
N GLY A 561 -7.71 -38.05 -24.85
CA GLY A 561 -8.27 -39.19 -24.11
C GLY A 561 -8.20 -39.06 -22.59
N SER A 562 -8.26 -37.83 -22.06
CA SER A 562 -8.17 -37.61 -20.62
C SER A 562 -9.52 -37.80 -19.92
N THR A 563 -9.47 -38.42 -18.74
CA THR A 563 -10.64 -38.72 -17.90
C THR A 563 -10.63 -37.88 -16.63
N PRO A 564 -11.73 -37.83 -15.85
CA PRO A 564 -11.75 -37.12 -14.57
C PRO A 564 -10.67 -37.54 -13.56
N GLU A 565 -10.17 -38.77 -13.65
CA GLU A 565 -9.09 -39.30 -12.79
C GLU A 565 -7.68 -39.03 -13.34
N SER A 566 -7.56 -38.54 -14.58
CA SER A 566 -6.26 -38.21 -15.15
C SER A 566 -5.59 -37.10 -14.33
N THR A 567 -4.28 -37.23 -14.12
CA THR A 567 -3.49 -36.22 -13.42
C THR A 567 -2.36 -35.73 -14.31
N PHE A 568 -2.30 -34.42 -14.56
CA PHE A 568 -1.30 -33.78 -15.41
C PHE A 568 -0.70 -32.55 -14.74
N ARG A 569 0.37 -32.01 -15.32
CA ARG A 569 1.01 -30.78 -14.84
C ARG A 569 0.20 -29.55 -15.23
N VAL A 570 0.54 -28.42 -14.62
CA VAL A 570 -0.14 -27.15 -14.88
C VAL A 570 0.90 -26.07 -15.12
N ARG A 571 0.75 -25.35 -16.24
CA ARG A 571 1.41 -24.07 -16.49
C ARG A 571 0.32 -23.09 -16.89
N LEU A 572 0.20 -22.00 -16.13
CA LEU A 572 -0.84 -21.00 -16.37
C LEU A 572 -0.37 -19.94 -17.37
N ILE A 573 -1.36 -19.36 -18.06
CA ILE A 573 -1.21 -18.18 -18.91
C ILE A 573 -2.04 -17.04 -18.32
N SER A 574 -1.56 -15.81 -18.45
CA SER A 574 -2.31 -14.58 -18.23
C SER A 574 -2.23 -13.75 -19.51
N THR A 575 -3.38 -13.20 -19.92
CA THR A 575 -3.51 -12.43 -21.16
C THR A 575 -4.30 -11.16 -20.90
N SER A 576 -3.80 -10.03 -21.38
CA SER A 576 -4.47 -8.74 -21.18
C SER A 576 -4.25 -7.77 -22.33
N GLN A 577 -5.23 -6.94 -22.61
CA GLN A 577 -5.04 -5.80 -23.49
C GLN A 577 -4.17 -4.75 -22.83
N LYS A 578 -3.26 -4.18 -23.60
CA LYS A 578 -2.58 -2.94 -23.24
C LYS A 578 -3.55 -1.80 -23.52
N ASN A 579 -3.68 -0.86 -22.60
CA ASN A 579 -4.49 0.33 -22.82
C ASN A 579 -3.90 1.10 -24.01
N ASN A 580 -4.73 1.34 -25.02
CA ASN A 580 -4.50 2.36 -26.03
C ASN A 580 -5.20 3.61 -25.51
N ASP A 581 -4.49 4.43 -24.75
CA ASP A 581 -4.95 5.79 -24.44
C ASP A 581 -4.08 6.79 -25.22
#